data_AF-A0AAD5PYM5-F1
#
_entry.id   AF-A0AAD5PYM5-F1
#
_cell.length_a   1.000
_cell.length_b   1.000
_cell.length_c   1.000
_cell.angle_alpha   90.00
_cell.angle_beta   90.00
_cell.angle_gamma   90.00
#
_symmetry.space_group_name_H-M   'P 1'
#
loop_
_entity.id
_entity.type
_entity.pdbx_description
1 polymer ?
#
loop_
_entity_poly.entity_id
_entity_poly.type
_entity_poly.pdbx_seq_one_letter_code
_entity_poly.pdbx_strand_id
1 'polypeptide(L)'
;MPPKRFPGAVKKPPALARQVVETTVPSISDEQTTTNDEELAWCIHQLKLSLNAKKLTPKRIDAIRKDVAVLENPNELLVKKRCIMKMSLGDYRKKMELEKRKIPLALENAAISMVSTSAGKFMRKSHPAIDKEKQKLNFQLSANSFRFNFDRDKEE
;
A
#
# COMPACT_ATOMS: atom_id res chain seq x y z
N MET A 1 6.12 -55.92 44.35
CA MET A 1 7.25 -55.66 43.41
C MET A 1 7.12 -54.25 42.86
N PRO A 2 8.14 -53.38 42.97
CA PRO A 2 8.09 -52.04 42.39
C PRO A 2 8.36 -52.08 40.87
N PRO A 3 7.79 -51.15 40.07
CA PRO A 3 8.00 -51.10 38.63
C PRO A 3 9.43 -50.65 38.28
N LYS A 4 10.06 -51.38 37.35
CA LYS A 4 11.38 -51.05 36.78
C LYS A 4 11.32 -49.68 36.09
N ARG A 5 12.06 -48.70 36.64
CA ARG A 5 12.33 -47.42 35.98
C ARG A 5 13.32 -47.66 34.84
N PHE A 6 12.91 -47.38 33.60
CA PHE A 6 13.86 -47.28 32.48
C PHE A 6 14.60 -45.94 32.58
N PRO A 7 15.94 -45.89 32.41
CA PRO A 7 16.64 -44.62 32.30
C PRO A 7 16.30 -44.00 30.94
N GLY A 8 15.50 -42.93 30.96
CA GLY A 8 15.24 -42.12 29.78
C GLY A 8 16.54 -41.43 29.35
N ALA A 9 17.13 -41.89 28.25
CA ALA A 9 18.20 -41.17 27.57
C ALA A 9 17.61 -39.87 27.01
N VAL A 10 17.79 -38.77 27.75
CA VAL A 10 17.52 -37.42 27.26
C VAL A 10 18.57 -37.12 26.19
N LYS A 11 18.25 -37.45 24.93
CA LYS A 11 18.99 -36.92 23.79
C LYS A 11 18.73 -35.41 23.76
N LYS A 12 19.67 -34.63 24.30
CA LYS A 12 19.70 -33.18 24.11
C LYS A 12 19.60 -32.90 22.60
N PRO A 13 18.70 -32.02 22.14
CA PRO A 13 18.74 -31.61 20.74
C PRO A 13 20.11 -30.99 20.46
N PRO A 14 20.69 -31.21 19.27
CA PRO A 14 21.96 -30.60 18.91
C PRO A 14 21.84 -29.09 19.08
N ALA A 15 22.81 -28.50 19.77
CA ALA A 15 22.91 -27.06 19.94
C ALA A 15 22.95 -26.43 18.55
N LEU A 16 21.85 -25.79 18.16
CA LEU A 16 21.79 -24.99 16.95
C LEU A 16 22.77 -23.85 17.16
N ALA A 17 23.92 -23.94 16.49
CA ALA A 17 24.90 -22.87 16.46
C ALA A 17 24.16 -21.58 16.09
N ARG A 18 24.13 -20.64 17.02
CA ARG A 18 23.66 -19.29 16.80
C ARG A 18 24.64 -18.67 15.82
N GLN A 19 24.36 -18.79 14.52
CA GLN A 19 25.06 -18.02 13.52
C GLN A 19 24.76 -16.55 13.84
N VAL A 20 25.81 -15.84 14.24
CA VAL A 20 25.86 -14.39 14.18
C VAL A 20 25.70 -14.08 12.70
N VAL A 21 24.46 -13.81 12.29
CA VAL A 21 24.18 -13.21 11.00
C VAL A 21 24.72 -11.80 11.11
N GLU A 22 25.97 -11.69 10.69
CA GLU A 22 26.67 -10.45 10.41
C GLU A 22 25.76 -9.58 9.56
N THR A 23 25.46 -8.38 10.09
CA THR A 23 24.61 -7.36 9.48
C THR A 23 25.26 -6.83 8.21
N THR A 24 25.31 -7.66 7.17
CA THR A 24 25.40 -7.19 5.80
C THR A 24 24.00 -6.72 5.45
N VAL A 25 23.81 -5.40 5.52
CA VAL A 25 22.66 -4.70 4.93
C VAL A 25 22.58 -5.18 3.49
N PRO A 26 21.64 -6.08 3.12
CA PRO A 26 21.40 -6.31 1.71
C PRO A 26 20.74 -5.02 1.23
N SER A 27 21.06 -4.59 0.02
CA SER A 27 20.21 -3.65 -0.70
C SER A 27 18.81 -4.26 -0.78
N ILE A 28 17.95 -3.94 0.19
CA ILE A 28 16.54 -4.31 0.19
C ILE A 28 15.93 -3.33 -0.79
N SER A 29 15.85 -3.74 -2.05
CA SER A 29 15.37 -2.91 -3.16
C SER A 29 14.09 -2.17 -2.77
N ASP A 30 13.99 -0.89 -3.13
CA ASP A 30 12.85 -0.02 -2.81
C ASP A 30 11.49 -0.60 -3.26
N GLU A 31 11.51 -1.48 -4.26
CA GLU A 31 10.34 -2.26 -4.73
C GLU A 31 9.81 -3.24 -3.65
N GLN A 32 10.69 -3.81 -2.84
CA GLN A 32 10.30 -4.74 -1.78
C GLN A 32 9.72 -3.99 -0.58
N THR A 33 10.23 -2.80 -0.26
CA THR A 33 9.70 -1.98 0.84
C THR A 33 8.31 -1.45 0.48
N THR A 34 8.15 -0.90 -0.72
CA THR A 34 6.86 -0.42 -1.24
C THR A 34 5.79 -1.51 -1.26
N THR A 35 6.11 -2.71 -1.74
CA THR A 35 5.14 -3.84 -1.71
C THR A 35 4.72 -4.24 -0.29
N ASN A 36 5.64 -4.22 0.69
CA ASN A 36 5.27 -4.49 2.08
C ASN A 36 4.38 -3.38 2.66
N ASP A 37 4.62 -2.12 2.30
CA ASP A 37 3.83 -0.98 2.77
C ASP A 37 2.40 -1.01 2.19
N GLU A 38 2.25 -1.36 0.91
CA GLU A 38 0.94 -1.59 0.29
C GLU A 38 0.17 -2.73 0.97
N GLU A 39 0.84 -3.86 1.23
CA GLU A 39 0.26 -4.99 1.96
C GLU A 39 -0.22 -4.59 3.35
N LEU A 40 0.60 -3.82 4.07
CA LEU A 40 0.29 -3.32 5.41
C LEU A 40 -0.93 -2.39 5.39
N ALA A 41 -0.94 -1.41 4.50
CA ALA A 41 -2.04 -0.46 4.36
C ALA A 41 -3.37 -1.17 4.04
N TRP A 42 -3.34 -2.14 3.13
CA TRP A 42 -4.52 -2.95 2.79
C TRP A 42 -5.03 -3.74 4.01
N CYS A 43 -4.13 -4.35 4.79
CA CYS A 43 -4.53 -5.10 5.97
C CYS A 43 -5.14 -4.21 7.06
N ILE A 44 -4.57 -3.03 7.30
CA ILE A 44 -5.14 -2.04 8.25
C ILE A 44 -6.53 -1.62 7.79
N HIS A 45 -6.71 -1.34 6.50
CA HIS A 45 -8.02 -1.00 5.94
C HIS A 45 -9.03 -2.13 6.18
N GLN A 46 -8.67 -3.38 5.89
CA GLN A 46 -9.56 -4.52 6.06
C GLN A 46 -9.96 -4.77 7.53
N LEU A 47 -9.03 -4.56 8.46
CA LEU A 47 -9.32 -4.64 9.89
C LEU A 47 -10.28 -3.53 10.34
N LYS A 48 -10.11 -2.30 9.84
CA LYS A 48 -11.03 -1.18 10.10
C LYS A 48 -12.42 -1.41 9.51
N LEU A 49 -12.51 -1.94 8.28
CA LEU A 49 -13.79 -2.35 7.68
C LEU A 49 -14.48 -3.42 8.53
N SER A 50 -13.72 -4.40 9.01
CA SER A 50 -14.25 -5.46 9.88
C SER A 50 -14.81 -4.88 11.19
N LEU A 51 -14.19 -3.85 11.77
CA LEU A 51 -14.69 -3.19 12.97
C LEU A 51 -16.04 -2.47 12.74
N ASN A 52 -16.27 -1.94 11.55
CA ASN A 52 -17.53 -1.29 11.17
C ASN A 52 -18.65 -2.30 10.87
N ALA A 53 -18.33 -3.57 10.64
CA ALA A 53 -19.33 -4.60 10.39
C ALA A 53 -20.02 -5.04 11.69
N LYS A 54 -21.36 -4.98 11.73
CA LYS A 54 -22.20 -5.26 12.92
C LYS A 54 -22.19 -6.72 13.44
N LYS A 55 -21.34 -7.61 12.90
CA LYS A 55 -21.42 -9.08 13.12
C LYS A 55 -20.27 -9.66 13.95
N LEU A 56 -19.44 -8.84 14.60
CA LEU A 56 -18.28 -9.35 15.34
C LEU A 56 -18.57 -9.52 16.84
N THR A 57 -18.01 -10.58 17.40
CA THR A 57 -18.02 -10.80 18.86
C THR A 57 -17.16 -9.72 19.55
N PRO A 58 -17.52 -9.29 20.77
CA PRO A 58 -16.80 -8.23 21.47
C PRO A 58 -15.32 -8.58 21.69
N LYS A 59 -15.02 -9.85 21.98
CA LYS A 59 -13.64 -10.35 22.10
C LYS A 59 -12.83 -10.17 20.81
N ARG A 60 -13.47 -10.35 19.65
CA ARG A 60 -12.82 -10.18 18.35
C ARG A 60 -12.63 -8.70 18.03
N ILE A 61 -13.57 -7.84 18.40
CA ILE A 61 -13.45 -6.39 18.27
C ILE A 61 -12.20 -5.88 19.02
N ASP A 62 -12.02 -6.30 20.27
CA ASP A 62 -10.86 -5.87 21.07
C ASP A 62 -9.55 -6.43 20.53
N ALA A 63 -9.54 -7.66 20.02
CA ALA A 63 -8.38 -8.22 19.34
C ALA A 63 -8.00 -7.40 18.09
N ILE A 64 -8.98 -7.08 17.24
CA ILE A 64 -8.76 -6.28 16.03
C ILE A 64 -8.24 -4.88 16.38
N ARG A 65 -8.76 -4.24 17.42
CA ARG A 65 -8.28 -2.93 17.88
C ARG A 65 -6.81 -2.98 18.31
N LYS A 66 -6.42 -4.02 19.03
CA LYS A 66 -5.02 -4.24 19.44
C LYS A 66 -4.12 -4.46 18.22
N ASP A 67 -4.56 -5.29 17.28
CA ASP A 67 -3.82 -5.57 16.05
C ASP A 67 -3.59 -4.29 15.23
N VAL A 68 -4.63 -3.47 15.05
CA VAL A 68 -4.53 -2.19 14.33
C VAL A 68 -3.54 -1.25 15.00
N ALA A 69 -3.60 -1.11 16.33
CA ALA A 69 -2.66 -0.27 17.07
C ALA A 69 -1.19 -0.70 16.84
N VAL A 70 -0.93 -2.01 16.81
CA VAL A 70 0.42 -2.55 16.57
C VAL A 70 0.86 -2.35 15.11
N LEU A 71 -0.05 -2.47 14.14
CA LEU A 71 0.28 -2.30 12.73
C LEU A 71 0.54 -0.83 12.36
N GLU A 72 -0.19 0.10 12.98
CA GLU A 72 -0.03 1.56 12.80
C GLU A 72 1.27 2.10 13.41
N ASN A 73 1.84 1.42 14.41
CA ASN A 73 3.10 1.83 15.01
C ASN A 73 4.26 1.71 13.98
N PRO A 74 4.98 2.81 13.66
CA PRO A 74 6.09 2.77 12.71
C PRO A 74 7.30 2.00 13.26
N ASN A 75 7.48 2.03 14.59
CA ASN A 75 8.63 1.41 15.27
C ASN A 75 8.48 -0.10 15.48
N GLU A 76 7.35 -0.70 15.10
CA GLU A 76 7.11 -2.11 15.32
C GLU A 76 7.88 -2.98 14.31
N LEU A 77 8.54 -4.04 14.79
CA LEU A 77 9.32 -4.94 13.95
C LEU A 77 8.45 -5.56 12.83
N LEU A 78 8.97 -5.51 11.59
CA LEU A 78 8.27 -6.01 10.40
C LEU A 78 7.82 -7.48 10.51
N VAL A 79 8.60 -8.31 11.21
CA VAL A 79 8.24 -9.72 11.46
C VAL A 79 6.96 -9.84 12.27
N LYS A 80 6.79 -8.97 13.27
CA LYS A 80 5.59 -8.95 14.11
C LYS A 80 4.38 -8.43 13.34
N LYS A 81 4.55 -7.39 12.52
CA LYS A 81 3.49 -6.91 11.60
C LYS A 81 3.01 -8.05 10.70
N ARG A 82 3.93 -8.76 10.04
CA ARG A 82 3.60 -9.91 9.18
C ARG A 82 2.91 -11.05 9.93
N CYS A 83 3.35 -11.35 11.15
CA CYS A 83 2.72 -12.36 11.99
C CYS A 83 1.25 -11.99 12.26
N ILE A 84 0.98 -10.76 12.70
CA ILE A 84 -0.38 -10.27 12.97
C ILE A 84 -1.24 -10.29 11.71
N MET A 85 -0.73 -9.78 10.58
CA MET A 85 -1.46 -9.78 9.31
C MET A 85 -1.89 -11.20 8.92
N LYS A 86 -0.98 -12.18 9.00
CA LYS A 86 -1.27 -13.58 8.69
C LYS A 86 -2.25 -14.20 9.69
N MET A 87 -2.11 -13.91 10.98
CA MET A 87 -2.93 -14.51 12.02
C MET A 87 -4.35 -13.94 12.04
N SER A 88 -4.52 -12.66 11.69
CA SER A 88 -5.80 -11.97 11.72
C SER A 88 -6.58 -12.08 10.41
N LEU A 89 -5.89 -12.09 9.26
CA LEU A 89 -6.51 -12.12 7.93
C LEU A 89 -6.21 -13.40 7.12
N GLY A 90 -5.24 -14.23 7.52
CA GLY A 90 -4.80 -15.40 6.76
C GLY A 90 -3.95 -15.01 5.54
N ASP A 91 -4.18 -15.66 4.40
CA ASP A 91 -3.53 -15.35 3.12
C ASP A 91 -4.07 -14.04 2.52
N TYR A 92 -3.66 -12.90 3.07
CA TYR A 92 -4.13 -11.58 2.64
C TYR A 92 -3.72 -11.21 1.19
N ARG A 93 -2.59 -11.74 0.69
CA ARG A 93 -2.13 -11.50 -0.70
C ARG A 93 -3.14 -11.95 -1.75
N LYS A 94 -3.73 -13.14 -1.56
CA LYS A 94 -4.79 -13.66 -2.44
C LYS A 94 -6.05 -12.80 -2.39
N LYS A 95 -6.40 -12.28 -1.21
CA LYS A 95 -7.56 -11.39 -1.03
C LYS A 95 -7.36 -10.06 -1.74
N MET A 96 -6.17 -9.47 -1.63
CA MET A 96 -5.81 -8.24 -2.34
C MET A 96 -5.91 -8.43 -3.86
N GLU A 97 -5.44 -9.56 -4.40
CA GLU A 97 -5.56 -9.85 -5.83
C GLU A 97 -7.01 -10.03 -6.28
N LEU A 98 -7.83 -10.72 -5.48
CA LEU A 98 -9.26 -10.87 -5.74
C LEU A 98 -9.98 -9.51 -5.77
N GLU A 99 -9.62 -8.58 -4.89
CA GLU A 99 -10.17 -7.22 -4.92
C GLU A 99 -9.69 -6.43 -6.13
N LYS A 100 -8.39 -6.48 -6.45
CA LYS A 100 -7.83 -5.87 -7.66
C LYS A 100 -8.55 -6.33 -8.93
N ARG A 101 -8.94 -7.61 -9.01
CA ARG A 101 -9.74 -8.16 -10.13
C ARG A 101 -11.22 -7.72 -10.13
N LYS A 102 -11.80 -7.37 -8.98
CA LYS A 102 -13.20 -6.92 -8.87
C LYS A 102 -13.39 -5.45 -9.25
N ILE A 103 -12.39 -4.61 -9.00
CA ILE A 103 -12.41 -3.18 -9.33
C ILE A 103 -12.73 -2.89 -10.80
N PRO A 104 -12.11 -3.53 -11.82
CA PRO A 104 -12.44 -3.25 -13.22
C PRO A 104 -13.89 -3.57 -13.56
N LEU A 105 -14.45 -4.66 -13.01
CA LEU A 105 -15.85 -5.03 -13.23
C LEU A 105 -16.82 -4.01 -12.60
N ALA A 106 -16.45 -3.38 -11.48
CA ALA A 106 -17.26 -2.33 -10.86
C ALA A 106 -17.22 -1.02 -11.67
N LEU A 107 -16.08 -0.68 -12.27
CA LEU A 107 -15.93 0.48 -13.16
C LEU A 107 -16.71 0.31 -14.48
N GLU A 108 -16.67 -0.87 -15.10
CA GLU A 108 -17.48 -1.21 -16.28
C GLU A 108 -18.99 -1.10 -15.98
N ASN A 109 -19.43 -1.58 -14.81
CA ASN A 109 -20.82 -1.45 -14.38
C ASN A 109 -21.19 -0.03 -13.90
N ALA A 110 -20.20 0.79 -13.57
CA ALA A 110 -20.36 2.20 -13.25
C ALA A 110 -20.16 3.10 -14.48
N ALA A 111 -20.08 2.54 -15.69
CA ALA A 111 -20.23 3.28 -16.93
C ALA A 111 -21.58 3.99 -16.88
N ILE A 112 -21.51 5.26 -16.48
CA ILE A 112 -22.61 6.20 -16.32
C ILE A 112 -23.47 6.07 -17.57
N SER A 113 -24.69 5.57 -17.41
CA SER A 113 -25.75 5.73 -18.40
C SER A 113 -25.67 7.17 -18.87
N MET A 114 -25.25 7.38 -20.12
CA MET A 114 -25.22 8.69 -20.75
C MET A 114 -26.66 9.17 -20.80
N VAL A 115 -27.12 9.80 -19.73
CA VAL A 115 -28.40 10.51 -19.73
C VAL A 115 -28.14 11.66 -20.69
N SER A 116 -28.62 11.48 -21.92
CA SER A 116 -28.80 12.53 -22.90
C SER A 116 -29.66 13.61 -22.25
N THR A 117 -29.00 14.55 -21.58
CA THR A 117 -29.68 15.74 -21.07
C THR A 117 -29.98 16.59 -22.28
N SER A 118 -31.28 16.67 -22.56
CA SER A 118 -31.91 17.55 -23.54
C SER A 118 -31.19 18.90 -23.64
N ALA A 119 -30.71 19.21 -24.85
CA ALA A 119 -30.31 20.53 -25.34
C ALA A 119 -29.76 21.51 -24.29
N GLY A 120 -28.53 21.27 -23.82
CA GLY A 120 -27.77 22.26 -23.06
C GLY A 120 -27.54 23.53 -23.88
N LYS A 121 -27.97 24.69 -23.38
CA LYS A 121 -27.69 26.00 -23.98
C LYS A 121 -26.23 26.38 -23.67
N PHE A 122 -25.38 26.33 -24.69
CA PHE A 122 -24.00 26.82 -24.60
C PHE A 122 -23.96 28.33 -24.90
N MET A 123 -23.48 29.12 -23.95
CA MET A 123 -23.15 30.52 -24.21
C MET A 123 -21.84 30.58 -25.00
N ARG A 124 -21.86 31.16 -26.20
CA ARG A 124 -20.63 31.43 -26.97
C ARG A 124 -19.86 32.55 -26.28
N LYS A 125 -18.56 32.35 -26.11
CA LYS A 125 -17.62 33.39 -25.67
C LYS A 125 -17.64 34.51 -26.73
N SER A 126 -18.02 35.72 -26.34
CA SER A 126 -17.85 36.91 -27.18
C SER A 126 -16.38 37.29 -27.20
N HIS A 127 -15.78 37.38 -28.39
CA HIS A 127 -14.49 38.04 -28.55
C HIS A 127 -14.67 39.53 -28.22
N PRO A 128 -13.80 40.15 -27.41
CA PRO A 128 -13.79 41.59 -27.29
C PRO A 128 -13.50 42.19 -28.67
N ALA A 129 -14.27 43.21 -29.06
CA ALA A 129 -14.02 43.94 -30.28
C ALA A 129 -12.59 44.49 -30.23
N ILE A 130 -11.74 43.99 -31.11
CA ILE A 130 -10.37 44.45 -31.26
C ILE A 130 -10.47 45.82 -31.91
N ASP A 131 -10.40 46.87 -31.10
CA ASP A 131 -10.17 48.21 -31.64
C ASP A 131 -8.76 48.23 -32.25
N LYS A 132 -8.62 48.82 -33.43
CA LYS A 132 -7.41 48.73 -34.27
C LYS A 132 -6.27 49.61 -33.75
N GLU A 133 -6.01 49.62 -32.45
CA GLU A 133 -4.79 50.20 -31.88
C GLU A 133 -3.92 49.11 -31.26
N LYS A 134 -2.94 48.68 -32.07
CA LYS A 134 -1.65 48.08 -31.73
C LYS A 134 -1.43 47.71 -30.25
N GLN A 135 -2.11 46.69 -29.75
CA GLN A 135 -1.60 45.94 -28.60
C GLN A 135 -0.71 44.82 -29.12
N LYS A 136 0.56 45.17 -29.33
CA LYS A 136 1.65 44.22 -29.58
C LYS A 136 1.83 43.42 -28.28
N LEU A 137 1.06 42.35 -28.11
CA LEU A 137 1.31 41.40 -27.04
C LEU A 137 2.64 40.71 -27.35
N ASN A 138 3.69 41.17 -26.69
CA ASN A 138 4.98 40.49 -26.65
C ASN A 138 4.81 39.20 -25.84
N PHE A 139 4.25 38.16 -26.46
CA PHE A 139 4.60 36.80 -26.05
C PHE A 139 6.03 36.58 -26.51
N GLN A 140 6.97 36.99 -25.65
CA GLN A 140 8.32 36.48 -25.70
C GLN A 140 8.19 35.00 -25.39
N LEU A 141 8.05 34.20 -26.45
CA LEU A 141 8.43 32.80 -26.43
C LEU A 141 9.93 32.83 -26.18
N SER A 142 10.35 32.96 -24.91
CA SER A 142 11.76 32.81 -24.59
C SER A 142 12.11 31.41 -25.04
N ALA A 143 13.13 31.30 -25.89
CA ALA A 143 13.69 30.05 -26.38
C ALA A 143 14.42 29.30 -25.25
N ASN A 144 13.86 29.32 -24.04
CA ASN A 144 14.33 28.52 -22.93
C ASN A 144 13.87 27.10 -23.20
N SER A 145 14.70 26.40 -23.99
CA SER A 145 14.69 24.94 -24.05
C SER A 145 14.70 24.44 -22.61
N PHE A 146 13.61 23.84 -22.18
CA PHE A 146 13.55 23.10 -20.93
C PHE A 146 14.50 21.89 -21.09
N ARG A 147 15.77 22.05 -20.70
CA ARG A 147 16.79 21.01 -20.71
C ARG A 147 16.96 20.51 -19.29
N PHE A 148 16.62 19.25 -19.06
CA PHE A 148 17.04 18.54 -17.87
C PHE A 148 18.58 18.40 -17.93
N ASN A 149 19.30 19.20 -17.14
CA ASN A 149 20.74 19.01 -16.95
C ASN A 149 20.91 17.96 -15.85
N PHE A 150 21.08 16.70 -16.25
CA PHE A 150 21.69 15.69 -15.39
C PHE A 150 23.20 15.83 -15.55
N ASP A 151 23.80 16.76 -14.81
CA ASP A 151 25.24 16.76 -14.64
C ASP A 151 25.59 15.50 -13.84
N ARG A 152 25.89 14.44 -14.59
CA ARG A 152 26.42 13.20 -14.04
C ARG A 152 27.90 13.46 -13.85
N ASP A 153 28.27 13.92 -12.65
CA ASP A 153 29.67 14.05 -12.25
C ASP A 153 30.38 12.74 -12.58
N LYS A 154 31.28 12.79 -13.56
CA LYS A 154 32.27 11.75 -13.77
C LYS A 154 33.41 12.08 -12.82
N GLU A 155 33.53 11.24 -11.80
CA GLU A 155 34.68 11.12 -10.92
C GLU A 155 35.98 11.07 -11.74
N GLU A 156 36.99 11.82 -11.29
CA GLU A 156 38.40 11.68 -11.67
C GLU A 156 39.13 10.89 -10.58
#